data_AF-Q4VPE4-F1
#
_entry.id   AF-Q4VPE4-F1
#
_cell.length_a   1.000
_cell.length_b   1.000
_cell.length_c   1.000
_cell.angle_alpha   90.00
_cell.angle_beta   90.00
_cell.angle_gamma   90.00
#
_symmetry.space_group_name_H-M   'P 1'
#
loop_
_entity.id
_entity.type
_entity.pdbx_description
1 polymer ?
#
loop_
_entity_poly.entity_id
_entity_poly.type
_entity_poly.pdbx_seq_one_letter_code
_entity_poly.pdbx_strand_id
1 'polypeptide(L)'
;MKMKLYVGLCLIGLTLAADWSYDSHGNTKGPAAWNNIASICNGNRQSPISIPYGHVTYDPSLTSFNLTGYDDTMTSSGPLQLTNNGHTVVLNVNTANATKMSGGGLDGEYYAAQLHYHWGADDSVGSEHAIDNRYSPLEVHLVHYKASAGSVSAGLQSGDGLAVLGFLFEIDEYDQNNTRLDPLITSLTEVLYKNGETNIAMNFAHTMPEDWSSLEYYRYLGSLTTPTCDEAVVWTVFENRIPISTAQLAKFRELKQLVSTAPQNYPLTYNYRPLQPLGNREVKKNFDTAQPASYSWDYVGYQGVDSWSTYYATCSGKKQSPIDIPAVTSVKVAQFDSNKGLDTLEFINYDQTINGIIKNNGHTIQVDVNNDNIYIHKGDLVGRFKVAQFHFHWGRNNNEGSEHTHNGRKYPLELHIVHYNESYGSLAKAAGMFDGLAVVGFWFEIGAENTNYSPIISSLPDVKFKDANRGITGFTLRDLSFPDLKSSSQGRAYDFFRYDGGLTTPGCNEHVIWTMMTNTVKISNSQLVAFREMLHVKDTGRTLVEKDKIGLNYRPTQPLYNRVVHASWNYEAEVIGAAPKAVQSLVTCVLLMIIGVFLS
;
A
#
# COMPACT_ATOMS: atom_id res chain seq x y z
N MET A 1 3.04 0.01 -63.31
CA MET A 1 3.64 0.40 -62.01
C MET A 1 3.33 -0.73 -61.04
N LYS A 2 4.32 -1.61 -60.75
CA LYS A 2 4.12 -2.83 -59.95
C LYS A 2 4.22 -2.47 -58.48
N MET A 3 3.12 -2.60 -57.74
CA MET A 3 3.06 -2.45 -56.29
C MET A 3 3.61 -3.74 -55.67
N LYS A 4 4.78 -3.66 -55.02
CA LYS A 4 5.37 -4.78 -54.28
C LYS A 4 4.65 -4.90 -52.93
N LEU A 5 3.83 -5.93 -52.79
CA LEU A 5 3.23 -6.36 -51.54
C LEU A 5 4.32 -7.12 -50.76
N TYR A 6 4.91 -6.51 -49.74
CA TYR A 6 5.76 -7.24 -48.79
C TYR A 6 4.85 -7.92 -47.76
N VAL A 7 4.42 -9.14 -48.07
CA VAL A 7 3.86 -10.04 -47.06
C VAL A 7 5.06 -10.61 -46.32
N GLY A 8 5.37 -10.06 -45.15
CA GLY A 8 6.28 -10.67 -44.19
C GLY A 8 5.64 -11.95 -43.67
N LEU A 9 5.89 -13.07 -44.35
CA LEU A 9 5.55 -14.40 -43.84
C LEU A 9 6.30 -14.59 -42.52
N CYS A 10 5.54 -14.69 -41.44
CA CYS A 10 6.00 -15.18 -40.15
C CYS A 10 6.47 -16.63 -40.35
N LEU A 11 7.76 -16.82 -40.65
CA LEU A 11 8.43 -18.12 -40.62
C LEU A 11 8.64 -18.51 -39.15
N ILE A 12 7.55 -18.77 -38.45
CA ILE A 12 7.54 -19.75 -37.37
C ILE A 12 7.74 -21.08 -38.10
N GLY A 13 8.81 -21.79 -37.76
CA GLY A 13 9.01 -23.14 -38.26
C GLY A 13 7.72 -23.94 -38.07
N LEU A 14 7.29 -24.63 -39.13
CA LEU A 14 6.19 -25.61 -39.11
C LEU A 14 6.56 -26.80 -38.21
N THR A 15 6.60 -26.57 -36.90
CA THR A 15 6.16 -27.54 -35.90
C THR A 15 4.79 -27.03 -35.48
N LEU A 16 3.74 -27.83 -35.68
CA LEU A 16 2.40 -27.55 -35.18
C LEU A 16 2.52 -27.04 -33.74
N ALA A 17 2.35 -25.74 -33.51
CA ALA A 17 2.35 -25.19 -32.15
C ALA A 17 1.19 -25.89 -31.44
N ALA A 18 1.52 -26.81 -30.54
CA ALA A 18 0.54 -27.60 -29.85
C ALA A 18 -0.38 -26.66 -29.06
N ASP A 19 -1.68 -26.78 -29.30
CA ASP A 19 -2.74 -26.00 -28.67
C ASP A 19 -2.64 -26.11 -27.12
N TRP A 20 -2.56 -24.98 -26.41
CA TRP A 20 -2.36 -24.84 -24.96
C TRP A 20 -3.27 -23.76 -24.35
N SER A 21 -3.51 -23.80 -23.03
CA SER A 21 -4.34 -22.80 -22.33
C SER A 21 -3.75 -22.41 -20.97
N TYR A 22 -4.25 -21.31 -20.40
CA TYR A 22 -4.05 -20.96 -18.99
C TYR A 22 -5.14 -21.53 -18.08
N ASP A 23 -6.39 -21.53 -18.57
CA ASP A 23 -7.51 -22.05 -17.79
C ASP A 23 -7.66 -23.58 -17.89
N SER A 24 -8.37 -24.12 -16.90
CA SER A 24 -8.71 -25.53 -16.77
C SER A 24 -10.18 -25.79 -17.10
N HIS A 25 -10.82 -25.00 -17.96
CA HIS A 25 -12.25 -25.13 -18.31
C HIS A 25 -12.53 -26.37 -19.20
N GLY A 26 -12.15 -27.56 -18.70
CA GLY A 26 -12.39 -28.85 -19.33
C GLY A 26 -11.23 -29.40 -20.18
N ASN A 27 -10.13 -28.66 -20.34
CA ASN A 27 -8.99 -29.10 -21.15
C ASN A 27 -7.78 -29.51 -20.30
N THR A 28 -7.19 -30.65 -20.63
CA THR A 28 -5.95 -31.23 -20.07
C THR A 28 -4.67 -30.47 -20.44
N LYS A 29 -4.77 -29.15 -20.69
CA LYS A 29 -3.75 -28.35 -21.40
C LYS A 29 -3.34 -27.05 -20.67
N GLY A 30 -3.76 -26.90 -19.41
CA GLY A 30 -3.33 -25.81 -18.53
C GLY A 30 -1.86 -25.92 -18.10
N PRO A 31 -1.32 -24.94 -17.35
CA PRO A 31 0.09 -24.89 -16.95
C PRO A 31 0.63 -26.16 -16.29
N ALA A 32 -0.19 -26.85 -15.49
CA ALA A 32 0.17 -28.11 -14.85
C ALA A 32 0.44 -29.27 -15.83
N ALA A 33 0.01 -29.14 -17.09
CA ALA A 33 0.16 -30.14 -18.14
C ALA A 33 1.11 -29.69 -19.28
N TRP A 34 1.68 -28.48 -19.21
CA TRP A 34 2.55 -27.95 -20.25
C TRP A 34 3.84 -28.78 -20.43
N ASN A 35 4.26 -29.54 -19.42
CA ASN A 35 5.35 -30.50 -19.54
C ASN A 35 5.07 -31.61 -20.57
N ASN A 36 3.80 -31.91 -20.86
CA ASN A 36 3.40 -32.85 -21.92
C ASN A 36 3.46 -32.20 -23.32
N ILE A 37 3.43 -30.86 -23.36
CA ILE A 37 3.54 -30.06 -24.59
C ILE A 37 5.02 -29.87 -24.93
N ALA A 38 5.80 -29.42 -23.94
CA ALA A 38 7.24 -29.28 -24.03
C ALA A 38 7.85 -29.70 -22.68
N SER A 39 8.66 -30.76 -22.67
CA SER A 39 9.24 -31.31 -21.43
C SER A 39 10.10 -30.30 -20.67
N ILE A 40 10.67 -29.31 -21.37
CA ILE A 40 11.43 -28.20 -20.77
C ILE A 40 10.58 -27.31 -19.86
N CYS A 41 9.24 -27.35 -19.93
CA CYS A 41 8.38 -26.66 -18.96
C CYS A 41 8.53 -27.19 -17.52
N ASN A 42 9.16 -28.35 -17.32
CA ASN A 42 9.60 -28.88 -16.01
C ASN A 42 11.11 -28.65 -15.74
N GLY A 43 11.73 -27.72 -16.48
CA GLY A 43 13.13 -27.35 -16.29
C GLY A 43 13.41 -26.71 -14.92
N ASN A 44 14.70 -26.52 -14.62
CA ASN A 44 15.15 -26.01 -13.32
C ASN A 44 15.36 -24.49 -13.28
N ARG A 45 15.25 -23.81 -14.43
CA ARG A 45 15.34 -22.35 -14.56
C ARG A 45 14.06 -21.77 -15.15
N GLN A 46 12.92 -22.32 -14.75
CA GLN A 46 11.61 -21.85 -15.21
C GLN A 46 11.22 -20.51 -14.59
N SER A 47 10.42 -19.75 -15.33
CA SER A 47 9.81 -18.47 -14.96
C SER A 47 8.28 -18.57 -15.04
N PRO A 48 7.54 -17.74 -14.30
CA PRO A 48 8.00 -16.67 -13.41
C PRO A 48 8.46 -17.18 -12.05
N ILE A 49 9.07 -16.32 -11.24
CA ILE A 49 9.48 -16.62 -9.85
C ILE A 49 8.93 -15.57 -8.88
N SER A 50 8.90 -15.92 -7.60
CA SER A 50 8.74 -14.95 -6.52
C SER A 50 10.12 -14.43 -6.15
N ILE A 51 10.35 -13.14 -6.33
CA ILE A 51 11.60 -12.47 -6.01
C ILE A 51 11.67 -12.28 -4.50
N PRO A 52 12.64 -12.87 -3.80
CA PRO A 52 12.74 -12.75 -2.34
C PRO A 52 13.49 -11.48 -1.98
N TYR A 53 12.78 -10.37 -1.77
CA TYR A 53 13.35 -9.01 -1.61
C TYR A 53 14.51 -8.97 -0.62
N GLY A 54 14.34 -9.59 0.56
CA GLY A 54 15.34 -9.63 1.63
C GLY A 54 16.54 -10.56 1.37
N HIS A 55 16.53 -11.35 0.30
CA HIS A 55 17.56 -12.35 -0.03
C HIS A 55 18.13 -12.17 -1.43
N VAL A 56 17.95 -11.01 -2.05
CA VAL A 56 18.62 -10.68 -3.33
C VAL A 56 19.98 -10.02 -3.09
N THR A 57 20.95 -10.35 -3.95
CA THR A 57 22.32 -9.85 -3.86
C THR A 57 22.47 -8.55 -4.65
N TYR A 58 22.99 -7.50 -4.01
CA TYR A 58 23.36 -6.27 -4.73
C TYR A 58 24.55 -6.56 -5.65
N ASP A 59 24.44 -6.22 -6.93
CA ASP A 59 25.51 -6.33 -7.91
C ASP A 59 25.78 -4.95 -8.53
N PRO A 60 26.87 -4.26 -8.15
CA PRO A 60 27.17 -2.92 -8.64
C PRO A 60 27.51 -2.87 -10.13
N SER A 61 27.71 -4.02 -10.80
CA SER A 61 27.89 -4.08 -12.25
C SER A 61 26.58 -3.94 -13.03
N LEU A 62 25.43 -4.07 -12.37
CA LEU A 62 24.12 -3.79 -12.94
C LEU A 62 23.92 -2.27 -12.98
N THR A 63 24.20 -1.66 -14.11
CA THR A 63 24.06 -0.20 -14.33
C THR A 63 22.77 0.16 -15.07
N SER A 64 22.55 1.43 -15.41
CA SER A 64 21.42 1.82 -16.27
C SER A 64 21.46 1.14 -17.65
N PHE A 65 20.28 0.99 -18.25
CA PHE A 65 20.12 0.57 -19.64
C PHE A 65 20.38 1.72 -20.61
N ASN A 66 20.85 1.39 -21.80
CA ASN A 66 20.84 2.27 -22.96
C ASN A 66 19.69 1.83 -23.88
N LEU A 67 18.58 2.56 -23.83
CA LEU A 67 17.36 2.29 -24.60
C LEU A 67 17.32 3.22 -25.81
N THR A 68 17.27 2.66 -27.01
CA THR A 68 17.19 3.41 -28.27
C THR A 68 15.85 3.13 -28.95
N GLY A 69 15.14 4.18 -29.37
CA GLY A 69 13.90 4.07 -30.15
C GLY A 69 12.67 3.61 -29.35
N TYR A 70 12.71 3.75 -28.02
CA TYR A 70 11.59 3.40 -27.14
C TYR A 70 10.51 4.50 -27.07
N ASP A 71 10.94 5.75 -27.23
CA ASP A 71 10.13 6.98 -27.20
C ASP A 71 9.86 7.55 -28.60
N ASP A 72 10.33 6.89 -29.66
CA ASP A 72 10.12 7.35 -31.04
C ASP A 72 8.62 7.50 -31.33
N THR A 73 8.24 8.65 -31.87
CA THR A 73 6.84 9.05 -32.11
C THR A 73 6.24 8.38 -33.35
N MET A 74 6.79 7.24 -33.77
CA MET A 74 6.26 6.37 -34.82
C MET A 74 6.23 7.02 -36.21
N THR A 75 6.93 8.15 -36.40
CA THR A 75 6.89 8.95 -37.64
C THR A 75 7.65 8.30 -38.81
N SER A 76 8.64 7.46 -38.51
CA SER A 76 9.50 6.80 -39.51
C SER A 76 9.15 5.31 -39.71
N SER A 77 8.38 4.74 -38.80
CA SER A 77 8.27 3.30 -38.52
C SER A 77 6.87 2.73 -38.79
N GLY A 78 5.85 3.61 -38.88
CA GLY A 78 4.44 3.22 -38.94
C GLY A 78 3.89 2.79 -37.57
N PRO A 79 2.56 2.79 -37.36
CA PRO A 79 1.96 2.42 -36.07
C PRO A 79 2.26 0.97 -35.67
N LEU A 80 2.30 0.69 -34.36
CA LEU A 80 2.35 -0.69 -33.86
C LEU A 80 1.01 -1.34 -34.16
N GLN A 81 1.01 -2.64 -34.42
CA GLN A 81 -0.22 -3.41 -34.55
C GLN A 81 -0.50 -4.13 -33.23
N LEU A 82 -1.64 -3.84 -32.63
CA LEU A 82 -2.19 -4.52 -31.46
C LEU A 82 -3.03 -5.70 -31.93
N THR A 83 -2.75 -6.90 -31.41
CA THR A 83 -3.47 -8.13 -31.73
C THR A 83 -3.91 -8.83 -30.45
N ASN A 84 -5.19 -9.22 -30.36
CA ASN A 84 -5.62 -10.21 -29.39
C ASN A 84 -5.39 -11.62 -29.96
N ASN A 85 -4.41 -12.36 -29.45
CA ASN A 85 -4.11 -13.71 -29.96
C ASN A 85 -4.89 -14.83 -29.26
N GLY A 86 -5.81 -14.48 -28.36
CA GLY A 86 -6.60 -15.39 -27.52
C GLY A 86 -5.93 -15.77 -26.18
N HIS A 87 -4.64 -15.48 -26.02
CA HIS A 87 -3.89 -15.70 -24.77
C HIS A 87 -3.47 -14.38 -24.10
N THR A 88 -3.28 -13.34 -24.90
CA THR A 88 -2.90 -11.99 -24.45
C THR A 88 -3.24 -10.98 -25.57
N VAL A 89 -3.04 -9.71 -25.25
CA VAL A 89 -2.85 -8.66 -26.25
C VAL A 89 -1.37 -8.40 -26.47
N VAL A 90 -0.94 -8.47 -27.72
CA VAL A 90 0.46 -8.31 -28.14
C VAL A 90 0.59 -7.14 -29.10
N LEU A 91 1.64 -6.35 -28.94
CA LEU A 91 2.06 -5.36 -29.94
C LEU A 91 3.34 -5.87 -30.61
N ASN A 92 3.28 -6.05 -31.93
CA ASN A 92 4.42 -6.51 -32.72
C ASN A 92 5.26 -5.33 -33.21
N VAL A 93 6.59 -5.43 -33.13
CA VAL A 93 7.50 -4.41 -33.64
C VAL A 93 7.72 -4.62 -35.14
N ASN A 94 7.25 -3.66 -35.94
CA ASN A 94 7.34 -3.72 -37.40
C ASN A 94 8.69 -3.20 -37.96
N THR A 95 9.54 -2.62 -37.13
CA THR A 95 10.81 -2.03 -37.54
C THR A 95 12.00 -2.78 -36.99
N ALA A 96 12.46 -3.76 -37.78
CA ALA A 96 13.69 -4.50 -37.48
C ALA A 96 14.84 -3.51 -37.20
N ASN A 97 15.38 -3.59 -35.98
CA ASN A 97 16.58 -2.92 -35.47
C ASN A 97 16.45 -1.44 -35.05
N ALA A 98 15.28 -0.80 -35.17
CA ALA A 98 15.12 0.60 -34.74
C ALA A 98 14.99 0.72 -33.21
N THR A 99 14.28 -0.21 -32.59
CA THR A 99 14.09 -0.27 -31.13
C THR A 99 15.02 -1.33 -30.54
N LYS A 100 15.95 -0.91 -29.68
CA LYS A 100 16.99 -1.79 -29.12
C LYS A 100 17.42 -1.37 -27.74
N MET A 101 18.02 -2.32 -27.01
CA MET A 101 18.59 -2.09 -25.69
C MET A 101 19.99 -2.69 -25.55
N SER A 102 20.80 -2.07 -24.70
CA SER A 102 22.08 -2.57 -24.21
C SER A 102 22.34 -2.01 -22.80
N GLY A 103 23.49 -2.29 -22.20
CA GLY A 103 23.76 -1.89 -20.81
C GLY A 103 22.95 -2.76 -19.83
N GLY A 104 22.72 -2.28 -18.60
CA GLY A 104 21.98 -3.07 -17.61
C GLY A 104 22.67 -4.35 -17.16
N GLY A 105 23.95 -4.56 -17.49
CA GLY A 105 24.64 -5.85 -17.35
C GLY A 105 24.24 -6.93 -18.37
N LEU A 106 23.62 -6.55 -19.50
CA LEU A 106 23.38 -7.45 -20.64
C LEU A 106 24.67 -7.68 -21.43
N ASP A 107 24.86 -8.90 -21.94
CA ASP A 107 25.99 -9.26 -22.78
C ASP A 107 25.72 -8.89 -24.26
N GLY A 108 25.79 -7.60 -24.57
CA GLY A 108 25.65 -7.08 -25.93
C GLY A 108 24.30 -6.39 -26.19
N GLU A 109 24.00 -6.21 -27.48
CA GLU A 109 22.78 -5.52 -27.94
C GLU A 109 21.63 -6.51 -28.15
N TYR A 110 20.41 -6.07 -27.80
CA TYR A 110 19.18 -6.84 -27.96
C TYR A 110 18.15 -6.00 -28.73
N TYR A 111 17.54 -6.59 -29.76
CA TYR A 111 16.52 -5.94 -30.59
C TYR A 111 15.12 -6.29 -30.09
N ALA A 112 14.22 -5.29 -30.04
CA ALA A 112 12.84 -5.51 -29.63
C ALA A 112 12.09 -6.37 -30.66
N ALA A 113 11.31 -7.33 -30.16
CA ALA A 113 10.45 -8.19 -30.97
C ALA A 113 8.97 -7.83 -30.81
N GLN A 114 8.52 -7.73 -29.56
CA GLN A 114 7.13 -7.48 -29.20
C GLN A 114 7.02 -7.01 -27.75
N LEU A 115 5.83 -6.55 -27.37
CA LEU A 115 5.43 -6.49 -25.97
C LEU A 115 4.03 -7.09 -25.77
N HIS A 116 3.76 -7.66 -24.60
CA HIS A 116 2.46 -8.26 -24.26
C HIS A 116 2.17 -8.19 -22.75
N TYR A 117 0.93 -8.51 -22.37
CA TYR A 117 0.41 -8.28 -21.01
C TYR A 117 -0.12 -9.55 -20.34
N HIS A 118 -0.03 -9.59 -19.01
CA HIS A 118 -0.59 -10.62 -18.15
C HIS A 118 -1.43 -9.96 -17.05
N TRP A 119 -2.62 -10.49 -16.79
CA TRP A 119 -3.58 -9.97 -15.81
C TRP A 119 -4.42 -11.09 -15.18
N GLY A 120 -5.07 -10.74 -14.07
CA GLY A 120 -5.94 -11.61 -13.30
C GLY A 120 -7.39 -11.12 -13.27
N ALA A 121 -8.22 -11.84 -12.52
CA ALA A 121 -9.65 -11.58 -12.48
C ALA A 121 -10.06 -10.39 -11.60
N ASP A 122 -9.19 -9.98 -10.68
CA ASP A 122 -9.42 -8.86 -9.76
C ASP A 122 -8.13 -8.06 -9.55
N ASP A 123 -8.22 -6.98 -8.77
CA ASP A 123 -7.16 -5.98 -8.64
C ASP A 123 -6.00 -6.43 -7.75
N SER A 124 -6.13 -7.57 -7.07
CA SER A 124 -5.12 -8.10 -6.16
C SER A 124 -4.13 -9.07 -6.82
N VAL A 125 -4.43 -9.53 -8.04
CA VAL A 125 -3.63 -10.56 -8.75
C VAL A 125 -3.60 -10.32 -10.26
N GLY A 126 -2.55 -10.82 -10.93
CA GLY A 126 -2.48 -10.81 -12.40
C GLY A 126 -1.09 -10.79 -13.01
N SER A 127 -0.09 -10.29 -12.28
CA SER A 127 1.30 -10.42 -12.68
C SER A 127 1.75 -11.88 -12.68
N GLU A 128 2.72 -12.19 -13.54
CA GLU A 128 3.40 -13.48 -13.52
C GLU A 128 4.41 -13.53 -12.37
N HIS A 129 5.27 -12.51 -12.29
CA HIS A 129 6.20 -12.33 -11.18
C HIS A 129 5.49 -11.85 -9.92
N ALA A 130 6.06 -12.23 -8.79
CA ALA A 130 5.69 -11.71 -7.49
C ALA A 130 6.95 -11.19 -6.79
N ILE A 131 6.80 -10.25 -5.86
CA ILE A 131 7.87 -9.85 -4.95
C ILE A 131 7.42 -10.21 -3.54
N ASP A 132 8.19 -11.03 -2.84
CA ASP A 132 7.82 -11.65 -1.55
C ASP A 132 6.43 -12.30 -1.56
N ASN A 133 6.13 -13.03 -2.64
CA ASN A 133 4.84 -13.70 -2.91
C ASN A 133 3.64 -12.76 -3.03
N ARG A 134 3.89 -11.47 -3.27
CA ARG A 134 2.84 -10.48 -3.56
C ARG A 134 2.75 -10.25 -5.04
N TYR A 135 1.58 -10.57 -5.57
CA TYR A 135 1.24 -10.29 -6.95
C TYR A 135 0.88 -8.82 -7.14
N SER A 136 0.85 -8.45 -8.41
CA SER A 136 0.42 -7.17 -8.92
C SER A 136 -0.80 -7.39 -9.81
N PRO A 137 -1.69 -6.41 -10.02
CA PRO A 137 -2.86 -6.57 -10.87
C PRO A 137 -2.56 -6.88 -12.35
N LEU A 138 -1.42 -6.41 -12.85
CA LEU A 138 -1.02 -6.49 -14.25
C LEU A 138 0.51 -6.50 -14.36
N GLU A 139 1.02 -7.20 -15.36
CA GLU A 139 2.44 -7.18 -15.75
C GLU A 139 2.57 -7.08 -17.27
N VAL A 140 3.51 -6.27 -17.74
CA VAL A 140 3.88 -6.17 -19.16
C VAL A 140 5.27 -6.74 -19.38
N HIS A 141 5.42 -7.51 -20.45
CA HIS A 141 6.68 -8.09 -20.90
C HIS A 141 7.11 -7.47 -22.22
N LEU A 142 8.26 -6.81 -22.24
CA LEU A 142 8.90 -6.30 -23.45
C LEU A 142 10.00 -7.28 -23.86
N VAL A 143 9.75 -8.01 -24.95
CA VAL A 143 10.59 -9.13 -25.38
C VAL A 143 11.61 -8.67 -26.41
N HIS A 144 12.87 -9.04 -26.17
CA HIS A 144 13.98 -8.75 -27.06
C HIS A 144 14.78 -10.01 -27.38
N TYR A 145 15.42 -10.04 -28.54
CA TYR A 145 16.36 -11.09 -28.94
C TYR A 145 17.77 -10.52 -29.13
N LYS A 146 18.78 -11.32 -28.76
CA LYS A 146 20.19 -10.94 -28.88
C LYS A 146 20.52 -10.64 -30.35
N ALA A 147 21.17 -9.52 -30.62
CA ALA A 147 21.46 -9.07 -31.98
C ALA A 147 22.28 -10.12 -32.76
N SER A 148 23.20 -10.82 -32.09
CA SER A 148 24.00 -11.89 -32.68
C SER A 148 23.19 -13.14 -33.06
N ALA A 149 22.01 -13.36 -32.47
CA ALA A 149 21.12 -14.46 -32.83
C ALA A 149 20.29 -14.13 -34.09
N GLY A 150 20.04 -12.84 -34.36
CA GLY A 150 19.32 -12.35 -35.55
C GLY A 150 17.81 -12.61 -35.56
N SER A 151 17.28 -13.44 -34.67
CA SER A 151 15.84 -13.67 -34.51
C SER A 151 15.51 -14.25 -33.12
N VAL A 152 14.23 -14.15 -32.72
CA VAL A 152 13.72 -14.82 -31.51
C VAL A 152 13.97 -16.32 -31.59
N SER A 153 13.59 -16.97 -32.69
CA SER A 153 13.69 -18.42 -32.87
C SER A 153 15.12 -18.96 -32.76
N ALA A 154 16.10 -18.21 -33.27
CA ALA A 154 17.52 -18.56 -33.09
C ALA A 154 18.00 -18.28 -31.66
N GLY A 155 17.50 -17.21 -31.03
CA GLY A 155 17.81 -16.87 -29.64
C GLY A 155 17.38 -17.94 -28.64
N LEU A 156 16.26 -18.62 -28.88
CA LEU A 156 15.79 -19.73 -28.01
C LEU A 156 16.79 -20.88 -27.86
N GLN A 157 17.78 -20.98 -28.76
CA GLN A 157 18.82 -22.02 -28.70
C GLN A 157 20.00 -21.64 -27.78
N SER A 158 20.03 -20.41 -27.23
CA SER A 158 21.06 -19.94 -26.30
C SER A 158 20.46 -19.64 -24.93
N GLY A 159 21.20 -19.90 -23.85
CA GLY A 159 20.74 -19.66 -22.48
C GLY A 159 20.51 -18.19 -22.10
N ASP A 160 20.95 -17.26 -22.95
CA ASP A 160 20.83 -15.81 -22.83
C ASP A 160 20.33 -15.14 -24.13
N GLY A 161 19.79 -15.94 -25.06
CA GLY A 161 19.48 -15.45 -26.41
C GLY A 161 18.29 -14.48 -26.45
N LEU A 162 17.49 -14.43 -25.39
CA LEU A 162 16.45 -13.43 -25.17
C LEU A 162 16.72 -12.61 -23.91
N ALA A 163 16.24 -11.36 -23.92
CA ALA A 163 16.17 -10.53 -22.73
C ALA A 163 14.77 -9.92 -22.63
N VAL A 164 14.17 -10.01 -21.45
CA VAL A 164 12.80 -9.54 -21.21
C VAL A 164 12.80 -8.53 -20.07
N LEU A 165 12.18 -7.38 -20.34
CA LEU A 165 11.88 -6.37 -19.34
C LEU A 165 10.45 -6.59 -18.84
N GLY A 166 10.28 -6.89 -17.55
CA GLY A 166 8.99 -7.05 -16.87
C GLY A 166 8.68 -5.85 -15.99
N PHE A 167 7.60 -5.14 -16.31
CA PHE A 167 7.10 -4.03 -15.46
C PHE A 167 5.80 -4.44 -14.79
N LEU A 168 5.78 -4.30 -13.47
CA LEU A 168 4.62 -4.55 -12.62
C LEU A 168 3.74 -3.30 -12.56
N PHE A 169 2.43 -3.48 -12.50
CA PHE A 169 1.48 -2.38 -12.30
C PHE A 169 0.97 -2.34 -10.86
N GLU A 170 0.38 -1.24 -10.44
CA GLU A 170 -0.41 -1.16 -9.21
C GLU A 170 -1.66 -0.33 -9.44
N ILE A 171 -2.72 -0.60 -8.66
CA ILE A 171 -3.87 0.30 -8.68
C ILE A 171 -3.41 1.65 -8.17
N ASP A 172 -3.66 2.68 -8.97
CA ASP A 172 -3.36 4.06 -8.60
C ASP A 172 -3.99 4.36 -7.24
N GLU A 173 -3.25 5.02 -6.36
CA GLU A 173 -3.70 5.29 -5.00
C GLU A 173 -5.09 5.96 -4.98
N TYR A 174 -5.38 6.84 -5.95
CA TYR A 174 -6.61 7.59 -6.08
C TYR A 174 -7.56 7.02 -7.15
N ASP A 175 -7.27 5.80 -7.63
CA ASP A 175 -7.96 5.13 -8.72
C ASP A 175 -8.02 5.99 -10.00
N GLN A 176 -7.01 6.85 -10.22
CA GLN A 176 -6.95 7.73 -11.38
C GLN A 176 -6.47 6.98 -12.62
N ASN A 177 -7.08 7.31 -13.76
CA ASN A 177 -6.63 6.78 -15.04
C ASN A 177 -5.21 7.26 -15.34
N ASN A 178 -4.33 6.33 -15.69
CA ASN A 178 -3.04 6.64 -16.26
C ASN A 178 -3.23 7.01 -17.74
N THR A 179 -3.22 8.31 -18.04
CA THR A 179 -3.52 8.82 -19.40
C THR A 179 -2.50 8.38 -20.45
N ARG A 180 -1.31 7.93 -20.05
CA ARG A 180 -0.32 7.36 -20.98
C ARG A 180 -0.78 6.02 -21.54
N LEU A 181 -1.68 5.32 -20.84
CA LEU A 181 -2.27 4.06 -21.31
C LEU A 181 -3.51 4.29 -22.18
N ASP A 182 -4.05 5.51 -22.29
CA ASP A 182 -5.31 5.77 -23.01
C ASP A 182 -5.35 5.23 -24.45
N PRO A 183 -4.27 5.33 -25.26
CA PRO A 183 -4.28 4.72 -26.60
C PRO A 183 -4.48 3.20 -26.53
N LEU A 184 -3.86 2.53 -25.56
CA LEU A 184 -4.00 1.08 -25.36
C LEU A 184 -5.40 0.75 -24.90
N ILE A 185 -5.87 1.39 -23.82
CA ILE A 185 -7.17 1.13 -23.21
C ILE A 185 -8.30 1.33 -24.22
N THR A 186 -8.20 2.34 -25.08
CA THR A 186 -9.16 2.56 -26.17
C THR A 186 -9.10 1.43 -27.20
N SER A 187 -7.91 1.09 -27.68
CA SER A 187 -7.70 0.05 -28.70
C SER A 187 -8.08 -1.37 -28.22
N LEU A 188 -8.05 -1.66 -26.91
CA LEU A 188 -8.52 -2.96 -26.37
C LEU A 188 -9.96 -3.29 -26.79
N THR A 189 -10.81 -2.27 -26.93
CA THR A 189 -12.21 -2.46 -27.35
C THR A 189 -12.35 -2.88 -28.82
N GLU A 190 -11.38 -2.53 -29.65
CA GLU A 190 -11.35 -2.88 -31.08
C GLU A 190 -10.84 -4.32 -31.30
N VAL A 191 -10.04 -4.84 -30.36
CA VAL A 191 -9.48 -6.20 -30.39
C VAL A 191 -10.16 -7.13 -29.39
N LEU A 192 -11.45 -6.90 -29.12
CA LEU A 192 -12.22 -7.63 -28.10
C LEU A 192 -12.14 -9.15 -28.26
N TYR A 193 -12.11 -9.66 -29.50
CA TYR A 193 -12.09 -11.09 -29.81
C TYR A 193 -10.74 -11.56 -30.32
N LYS A 194 -10.44 -12.86 -30.14
CA LYS A 194 -9.24 -13.48 -30.72
C LYS A 194 -9.15 -13.20 -32.23
N ASN A 195 -7.94 -12.95 -32.70
CA ASN A 195 -7.56 -12.49 -34.03
C ASN A 195 -8.06 -11.09 -34.40
N GLY A 196 -8.62 -10.33 -33.45
CA GLY A 196 -8.86 -8.91 -33.62
C GLY A 196 -7.53 -8.17 -33.70
N GLU A 197 -7.42 -7.25 -34.67
CA GLU A 197 -6.21 -6.46 -34.93
C GLU A 197 -6.58 -4.98 -35.11
N THR A 198 -5.77 -4.09 -34.56
CA THR A 198 -5.86 -2.65 -34.84
C THR A 198 -4.49 -1.99 -34.79
N ASN A 199 -4.35 -0.83 -35.44
CA ASN A 199 -3.14 -0.02 -35.36
C ASN A 199 -3.25 0.94 -34.18
N ILE A 200 -2.21 1.00 -33.35
CA ILE A 200 -2.19 1.83 -32.15
C ILE A 200 -1.12 2.93 -32.26
N ALA A 201 -1.49 4.15 -31.87
CA ALA A 201 -0.60 5.30 -31.75
C ALA A 201 0.11 5.29 -30.37
N MET A 202 0.97 4.30 -30.16
CA MET A 202 1.72 4.09 -28.91
C MET A 202 3.15 3.64 -29.22
N ASN A 203 4.08 3.92 -28.32
CA ASN A 203 5.44 3.37 -28.29
C ASN A 203 5.73 2.69 -26.94
N PHE A 204 6.90 2.04 -26.82
CA PHE A 204 7.30 1.29 -25.63
C PHE A 204 7.31 2.14 -24.36
N ALA A 205 7.71 3.41 -24.46
CA ALA A 205 7.81 4.31 -23.32
C ALA A 205 6.47 4.45 -22.56
N HIS A 206 5.33 4.41 -23.26
CA HIS A 206 4.00 4.50 -22.62
C HIS A 206 3.74 3.37 -21.61
N THR A 207 4.47 2.27 -21.72
CA THR A 207 4.35 1.06 -20.90
C THR A 207 5.44 0.96 -19.83
N MET A 208 6.13 2.07 -19.55
CA MET A 208 7.24 2.17 -18.60
C MET A 208 6.99 3.32 -17.60
N PRO A 209 7.63 3.33 -16.42
CA PRO A 209 7.62 4.48 -15.52
C PRO A 209 8.06 5.77 -16.23
N GLU A 210 7.52 6.93 -15.81
CA GLU A 210 7.82 8.22 -16.45
C GLU A 210 9.32 8.59 -16.34
N ASP A 211 9.91 8.34 -15.18
CA ASP A 211 11.35 8.43 -15.00
C ASP A 211 11.97 7.04 -15.13
N TRP A 212 12.52 6.78 -16.32
CA TRP A 212 13.25 5.55 -16.61
C TRP A 212 14.78 5.70 -16.50
N SER A 213 15.28 6.85 -16.00
CA SER A 213 16.71 7.11 -15.89
C SER A 213 17.36 6.44 -14.66
N SER A 214 16.57 6.22 -13.61
CA SER A 214 16.98 5.61 -12.34
C SER A 214 16.07 4.45 -11.93
N LEU A 215 15.93 3.47 -12.83
CA LEU A 215 15.08 2.30 -12.56
C LEU A 215 15.78 1.30 -11.64
N GLU A 216 15.09 0.91 -10.59
CA GLU A 216 15.48 -0.17 -9.69
C GLU A 216 14.92 -1.49 -10.23
N TYR A 217 15.76 -2.52 -10.30
CA TYR A 217 15.40 -3.79 -10.91
C TYR A 217 16.14 -4.98 -10.33
N TYR A 218 15.53 -6.14 -10.52
CA TYR A 218 16.09 -7.45 -10.25
C TYR A 218 16.52 -8.14 -11.54
N ARG A 219 17.58 -8.94 -11.48
CA ARG A 219 18.16 -9.69 -12.58
C ARG A 219 18.27 -11.16 -12.24
N TYR A 220 17.77 -12.03 -13.12
CA TYR A 220 18.00 -13.47 -13.03
C TYR A 220 17.91 -14.16 -14.40
N LEU A 221 18.44 -15.38 -14.50
CA LEU A 221 18.27 -16.24 -15.68
C LEU A 221 17.03 -17.12 -15.51
N GLY A 222 16.17 -17.11 -16.51
CA GLY A 222 14.88 -17.80 -16.48
C GLY A 222 14.46 -18.35 -17.83
N SER A 223 13.15 -18.48 -18.01
CA SER A 223 12.54 -19.05 -19.21
C SER A 223 11.48 -18.16 -19.82
N LEU A 224 10.98 -18.55 -21.01
CA LEU A 224 9.65 -18.16 -21.43
C LEU A 224 8.62 -18.61 -20.39
N THR A 225 7.60 -17.79 -20.17
CA THR A 225 6.47 -18.08 -19.26
C THR A 225 5.29 -18.73 -19.97
N THR A 226 5.44 -19.02 -21.27
CA THR A 226 4.48 -19.75 -22.11
C THR A 226 5.21 -20.88 -22.83
N PRO A 227 4.49 -21.95 -23.26
CA PRO A 227 5.08 -22.97 -24.12
C PRO A 227 5.75 -22.35 -25.35
N THR A 228 6.97 -22.74 -25.71
CA THR A 228 7.70 -23.95 -25.30
C THR A 228 8.51 -23.89 -24.01
N CYS A 229 8.43 -22.81 -23.21
CA CYS A 229 9.09 -22.68 -21.90
C CYS A 229 10.63 -22.71 -21.92
N ASP A 230 11.26 -22.32 -23.03
CA ASP A 230 12.71 -22.36 -23.20
C ASP A 230 13.45 -21.53 -22.16
N GLU A 231 14.47 -22.12 -21.52
CA GLU A 231 15.33 -21.48 -20.52
C GLU A 231 16.41 -20.59 -21.17
N ALA A 232 15.95 -19.62 -21.95
CA ALA A 232 16.76 -18.77 -22.83
C ALA A 232 16.70 -17.28 -22.46
N VAL A 233 16.10 -16.93 -21.31
CA VAL A 233 15.71 -15.55 -21.00
C VAL A 233 16.56 -14.96 -19.89
N VAL A 234 17.18 -13.82 -20.18
CA VAL A 234 17.74 -12.90 -19.17
C VAL A 234 16.61 -11.97 -18.71
N TRP A 235 16.07 -12.23 -17.52
CA TRP A 235 14.98 -11.44 -16.96
C TRP A 235 15.49 -10.19 -16.26
N THR A 236 14.79 -9.08 -16.51
CA THR A 236 14.89 -7.86 -15.72
C THR A 236 13.48 -7.51 -15.23
N VAL A 237 13.23 -7.63 -13.93
CA VAL A 237 11.93 -7.30 -13.33
C VAL A 237 12.10 -6.02 -12.53
N PHE A 238 11.33 -4.98 -12.85
CA PHE A 238 11.47 -3.67 -12.24
C PHE A 238 10.73 -3.59 -10.90
N GLU A 239 11.36 -2.95 -9.92
CA GLU A 239 10.78 -2.63 -8.61
C GLU A 239 9.75 -1.49 -8.75
N ASN A 240 10.06 -0.49 -9.57
CA ASN A 240 9.16 0.63 -9.86
C ASN A 240 7.89 0.14 -10.57
N ARG A 241 6.73 0.47 -9.99
CA ARG A 241 5.42 0.05 -10.51
C ARG A 241 4.77 1.13 -11.37
N ILE A 242 3.92 0.70 -12.30
CA ILE A 242 3.17 1.58 -13.19
C ILE A 242 1.73 1.72 -12.65
N PRO A 243 1.25 2.93 -12.33
CA PRO A 243 -0.11 3.12 -11.86
C PRO A 243 -1.12 2.83 -12.98
N ILE A 244 -2.25 2.23 -12.62
CA ILE A 244 -3.42 2.00 -13.49
C ILE A 244 -4.69 2.12 -12.66
N SER A 245 -5.79 2.61 -13.21
CA SER A 245 -7.08 2.57 -12.49
C SER A 245 -7.75 1.21 -12.60
N THR A 246 -8.63 0.91 -11.65
CA THR A 246 -9.57 -0.22 -11.67
C THR A 246 -10.38 -0.22 -12.97
N ALA A 247 -10.82 0.95 -13.43
CA ALA A 247 -11.60 1.09 -14.66
C ALA A 247 -10.78 0.77 -15.92
N GLN A 248 -9.51 1.18 -15.99
CA GLN A 248 -8.61 0.83 -17.09
C GLN A 248 -8.29 -0.66 -17.07
N LEU A 249 -7.98 -1.23 -15.90
CA LEU A 249 -7.68 -2.65 -15.75
C LEU A 249 -8.87 -3.54 -16.11
N ALA A 250 -10.10 -3.12 -15.81
CA ALA A 250 -11.32 -3.81 -16.22
C ALA A 250 -11.41 -4.01 -17.74
N LYS A 251 -10.82 -3.13 -18.56
CA LYS A 251 -10.79 -3.29 -20.02
C LYS A 251 -9.98 -4.48 -20.51
N PHE A 252 -8.92 -4.86 -19.80
CA PHE A 252 -8.19 -6.10 -20.10
C PHE A 252 -9.08 -7.33 -19.85
N ARG A 253 -9.86 -7.32 -18.77
CA ARG A 253 -10.75 -8.41 -18.37
C ARG A 253 -11.97 -8.59 -19.28
N GLU A 254 -12.28 -7.60 -20.13
CA GLU A 254 -13.35 -7.69 -21.14
C GLU A 254 -12.96 -8.54 -22.35
N LEU A 255 -11.66 -8.62 -22.68
CA LEU A 255 -11.12 -9.37 -23.82
C LEU A 255 -11.58 -10.82 -23.82
N LYS A 256 -11.70 -11.40 -25.00
CA LYS A 256 -12.23 -12.75 -25.22
C LYS A 256 -11.15 -13.68 -25.75
N GLN A 257 -11.19 -14.94 -25.28
CA GLN A 257 -10.20 -15.96 -25.64
C GLN A 257 -10.40 -16.54 -27.04
N LEU A 258 -11.63 -16.53 -27.54
CA LEU A 258 -12.01 -17.12 -28.83
C LEU A 258 -12.47 -16.07 -29.83
N VAL A 259 -12.61 -16.49 -31.09
CA VAL A 259 -13.10 -15.64 -32.18
C VAL A 259 -14.57 -15.26 -31.96
N SER A 260 -15.04 -14.19 -32.61
CA SER A 260 -16.41 -13.66 -32.44
C SER A 260 -17.52 -14.62 -32.84
N THR A 261 -17.23 -15.59 -33.71
CA THR A 261 -18.18 -16.62 -34.17
C THR A 261 -18.24 -17.86 -33.28
N ALA A 262 -17.45 -17.92 -32.19
CA ALA A 262 -17.47 -19.05 -31.27
C ALA A 262 -18.82 -19.13 -30.53
N PRO A 263 -19.43 -20.33 -30.41
CA PRO A 263 -20.77 -20.49 -29.81
C PRO A 263 -20.81 -20.12 -28.32
N GLN A 264 -19.66 -20.22 -27.63
CA GLN A 264 -19.48 -19.76 -26.27
C GLN A 264 -18.09 -19.14 -26.17
N ASN A 265 -18.00 -17.93 -25.60
CA ASN A 265 -16.75 -17.22 -25.48
C ASN A 265 -16.59 -16.66 -24.07
N TYR A 266 -15.50 -17.04 -23.42
CA TYR A 266 -15.20 -16.65 -22.06
C TYR A 266 -14.30 -15.40 -22.06
N PRO A 267 -14.47 -14.49 -21.09
CA PRO A 267 -13.51 -13.43 -20.91
C PRO A 267 -12.15 -14.02 -20.51
N LEU A 268 -11.10 -13.49 -21.10
CA LEU A 268 -9.71 -13.76 -20.76
C LEU A 268 -9.45 -13.07 -19.42
N THR A 269 -9.76 -13.75 -18.32
CA THR A 269 -9.63 -13.22 -16.95
C THR A 269 -8.39 -13.72 -16.23
N TYR A 270 -7.72 -14.73 -16.77
CA TYR A 270 -6.50 -15.30 -16.22
C TYR A 270 -5.57 -15.69 -17.36
N ASN A 271 -4.41 -15.05 -17.42
CA ASN A 271 -3.40 -15.38 -18.42
C ASN A 271 -1.96 -15.28 -17.92
N TYR A 272 -1.74 -15.61 -16.65
CA TYR A 272 -0.41 -15.72 -16.04
C TYR A 272 -0.13 -17.16 -15.61
N ARG A 273 1.13 -17.56 -15.70
CA ARG A 273 1.63 -18.87 -15.26
C ARG A 273 1.83 -18.84 -13.74
N PRO A 274 1.53 -19.95 -13.02
CA PRO A 274 1.90 -20.08 -11.61
C PRO A 274 3.40 -19.89 -11.36
N LEU A 275 3.77 -19.43 -10.17
CA LEU A 275 5.17 -19.26 -9.76
C LEU A 275 5.92 -20.59 -9.85
N GLN A 276 7.13 -20.51 -10.39
CA GLN A 276 8.04 -21.63 -10.51
C GLN A 276 9.06 -21.58 -9.37
N PRO A 277 9.60 -22.74 -8.93
CA PRO A 277 10.60 -22.77 -7.87
C PRO A 277 11.84 -21.95 -8.24
N LEU A 278 12.28 -21.07 -7.34
CA LEU A 278 13.56 -20.36 -7.52
C LEU A 278 14.73 -21.35 -7.61
N GLY A 279 14.67 -22.44 -6.83
CA GLY A 279 15.72 -23.45 -6.76
C GLY A 279 17.01 -22.86 -6.18
N ASN A 280 18.14 -23.17 -6.80
CA ASN A 280 19.46 -22.65 -6.39
C ASN A 280 19.87 -21.38 -7.17
N ARG A 281 18.94 -20.77 -7.92
CA ARG A 281 19.24 -19.55 -8.69
C ARG A 281 19.37 -18.36 -7.74
N GLU A 282 20.37 -17.53 -7.99
CA GLU A 282 20.52 -16.25 -7.34
C GLU A 282 19.74 -15.18 -8.12
N VAL A 283 19.08 -14.27 -7.38
CA VAL A 283 18.51 -13.05 -7.93
C VAL A 283 19.40 -11.89 -7.51
N LYS A 284 19.81 -11.08 -8.48
CA LYS A 284 20.63 -9.89 -8.25
C LYS A 284 19.79 -8.62 -8.34
N LYS A 285 20.26 -7.50 -7.79
CA LYS A 285 19.64 -6.18 -7.93
C LYS A 285 20.66 -5.08 -8.21
N ASN A 286 20.21 -3.99 -8.85
CA ASN A 286 21.05 -2.84 -9.18
C ASN A 286 21.05 -1.71 -8.14
N PHE A 287 20.35 -1.88 -7.02
CA PHE A 287 20.26 -0.90 -5.94
C PHE A 287 20.76 -1.49 -4.62
N ASP A 288 21.52 -0.70 -3.86
CA ASP A 288 22.08 -1.12 -2.58
C ASP A 288 21.00 -1.08 -1.50
N THR A 289 20.75 -2.21 -0.85
CA THR A 289 19.84 -2.30 0.31
C THR A 289 20.61 -2.46 1.61
N ALA A 290 21.86 -1.98 1.72
CA ALA A 290 22.51 -1.80 3.02
C ALA A 290 21.45 -1.21 3.97
N GLN A 291 21.02 -2.02 4.95
CA GLN A 291 19.87 -1.83 5.85
C GLN A 291 19.42 -0.37 5.85
N PRO A 292 18.31 -0.03 5.18
CA PRO A 292 18.18 1.32 4.69
C PRO A 292 18.11 2.26 5.87
N ALA A 293 19.07 3.18 5.93
CA ALA A 293 18.97 4.38 6.74
C ALA A 293 17.72 5.21 6.37
N SER A 294 16.99 4.84 5.31
CA SER A 294 15.58 5.19 5.12
C SER A 294 14.86 4.17 4.22
N TYR A 295 14.25 3.12 4.80
CA TYR A 295 13.13 2.48 4.11
C TYR A 295 12.07 3.56 3.95
N SER A 296 11.81 3.98 2.71
CA SER A 296 10.68 4.85 2.41
C SER A 296 9.42 4.01 2.58
N TRP A 297 8.50 4.50 3.39
CA TRP A 297 7.27 3.82 3.74
C TRP A 297 6.10 4.75 3.47
N ASP A 298 4.94 4.18 3.22
CA ASP A 298 3.70 4.95 3.19
C ASP A 298 2.58 4.15 3.86
N TYR A 299 1.41 4.75 4.04
CA TYR A 299 0.21 4.06 4.52
C TYR A 299 -0.50 3.30 3.38
N VAL A 300 -0.16 3.59 2.13
CA VAL A 300 -0.83 3.13 0.91
C VAL A 300 0.17 2.66 -0.15
N GLY A 301 -0.32 1.99 -1.18
CA GLY A 301 0.49 1.51 -2.30
C GLY A 301 1.42 0.36 -1.92
N TYR A 302 2.39 0.07 -2.79
CA TYR A 302 3.32 -1.06 -2.60
C TYR A 302 4.20 -0.96 -1.33
N GLN A 303 4.61 0.25 -0.94
CA GLN A 303 5.30 0.52 0.33
C GLN A 303 4.32 0.78 1.50
N GLY A 304 3.04 0.50 1.26
CA GLY A 304 1.93 0.64 2.21
C GLY A 304 2.01 -0.32 3.39
N VAL A 305 1.04 -0.20 4.29
CA VAL A 305 0.96 -0.96 5.56
C VAL A 305 1.20 -2.45 5.38
N ASP A 306 0.65 -3.04 4.32
CA ASP A 306 0.79 -4.47 4.07
C ASP A 306 2.26 -4.87 3.97
N SER A 307 3.13 -4.02 3.44
CA SER A 307 4.56 -4.30 3.23
C SER A 307 5.41 -4.15 4.48
N TRP A 308 4.93 -3.45 5.50
CA TRP A 308 5.76 -3.10 6.66
C TRP A 308 6.29 -4.32 7.40
N SER A 309 5.54 -5.43 7.47
CA SER A 309 5.99 -6.67 8.12
C SER A 309 7.18 -7.35 7.45
N THR A 310 7.37 -7.11 6.15
CA THR A 310 8.56 -7.58 5.42
C THR A 310 9.83 -6.90 5.95
N TYR A 311 9.74 -5.61 6.28
CA TYR A 311 10.88 -4.79 6.71
C TYR A 311 11.03 -4.74 8.24
N TYR A 312 9.91 -4.80 8.94
CA TYR A 312 9.81 -4.75 10.39
C TYR A 312 8.96 -5.94 10.86
N ALA A 313 9.60 -7.06 11.17
CA ALA A 313 8.93 -8.30 11.60
C ALA A 313 7.97 -8.08 12.78
N THR A 314 8.23 -7.09 13.63
CA THR A 314 7.37 -6.63 14.72
C THR A 314 5.98 -6.20 14.26
N CYS A 315 5.81 -5.71 13.02
CA CYS A 315 4.51 -5.35 12.45
C CYS A 315 3.54 -6.53 12.28
N SER A 316 4.02 -7.78 12.36
CA SER A 316 3.19 -8.99 12.41
C SER A 316 2.88 -9.49 13.82
N GLY A 317 3.15 -8.68 14.84
CA GLY A 317 2.86 -9.01 16.23
C GLY A 317 1.37 -9.11 16.55
N LYS A 318 1.04 -9.53 17.78
CA LYS A 318 -0.35 -9.80 18.24
C LYS A 318 -0.94 -8.71 19.13
N LYS A 319 -0.19 -7.65 19.38
CA LYS A 319 -0.62 -6.45 20.13
C LYS A 319 -0.47 -5.20 19.26
N GLN A 320 -0.65 -5.34 17.95
CA GLN A 320 -0.60 -4.22 17.02
C GLN A 320 -1.75 -3.23 17.23
N SER A 321 -1.51 -1.99 16.83
CA SER A 321 -2.46 -0.88 16.83
C SER A 321 -2.49 -0.25 15.44
N PRO A 322 -3.55 0.50 15.07
CA PRO A 322 -4.73 0.81 15.89
C PRO A 322 -5.68 -0.40 16.03
N ILE A 323 -6.69 -0.30 16.89
CA ILE A 323 -7.75 -1.32 17.02
C ILE A 323 -9.13 -0.70 16.84
N ASP A 324 -10.12 -1.54 16.56
CA ASP A 324 -11.51 -1.17 16.81
C ASP A 324 -11.79 -1.23 18.31
N ILE A 325 -12.10 -0.07 18.90
CA ILE A 325 -12.52 0.04 20.30
C ILE A 325 -13.95 -0.50 20.39
N PRO A 326 -14.19 -1.64 21.08
CA PRO A 326 -15.50 -2.23 21.12
C PRO A 326 -16.49 -1.37 21.92
N ALA A 327 -17.78 -1.58 21.69
CA ALA A 327 -18.81 -1.02 22.55
C ALA A 327 -18.58 -1.44 24.02
N VAL A 328 -18.88 -0.55 24.97
CA VAL A 328 -18.64 -0.78 26.42
C VAL A 328 -19.36 -2.01 26.97
N THR A 329 -20.44 -2.44 26.33
CA THR A 329 -21.20 -3.66 26.67
C THR A 329 -20.55 -4.95 26.16
N SER A 330 -19.46 -4.87 25.42
CA SER A 330 -18.75 -6.03 24.87
C SER A 330 -18.02 -6.80 25.95
N VAL A 331 -18.02 -8.13 25.86
CA VAL A 331 -17.23 -9.02 26.76
C VAL A 331 -15.71 -8.81 26.65
N LYS A 332 -15.25 -8.14 25.59
CA LYS A 332 -13.85 -7.78 25.39
C LYS A 332 -13.47 -6.45 26.07
N VAL A 333 -14.45 -5.76 26.65
CA VAL A 333 -14.22 -4.57 27.47
C VAL A 333 -14.35 -4.99 28.92
N ALA A 334 -13.25 -4.92 29.67
CA ALA A 334 -13.32 -5.01 31.11
C ALA A 334 -13.98 -3.74 31.62
N GLN A 335 -15.10 -3.93 32.31
CA GLN A 335 -15.74 -2.86 33.05
C GLN A 335 -14.84 -2.37 34.18
N PHE A 336 -15.17 -1.19 34.72
CA PHE A 336 -14.41 -0.49 35.74
C PHE A 336 -13.84 -1.42 36.83
N ASP A 337 -12.51 -1.43 36.94
CA ASP A 337 -11.79 -2.08 38.02
C ASP A 337 -11.17 -1.00 38.92
N SER A 338 -11.74 -0.82 40.11
CA SER A 338 -11.26 0.14 41.10
C SER A 338 -9.80 -0.11 41.51
N ASN A 339 -9.28 -1.32 41.33
CA ASN A 339 -7.89 -1.64 41.67
C ASN A 339 -6.90 -1.13 40.62
N LYS A 340 -7.34 -0.85 39.40
CA LYS A 340 -6.50 -0.24 38.35
C LYS A 340 -6.38 1.28 38.49
N GLY A 341 -7.31 1.91 39.21
CA GLY A 341 -7.33 3.36 39.43
C GLY A 341 -7.39 4.18 38.13
N LEU A 342 -8.03 3.66 37.07
CA LEU A 342 -8.11 4.35 35.77
C LEU A 342 -8.78 5.72 35.87
N ASP A 343 -9.76 5.86 36.75
CA ASP A 343 -10.44 7.11 37.08
C ASP A 343 -9.54 8.20 37.69
N THR A 344 -8.30 7.87 38.03
CA THR A 344 -7.34 8.81 38.64
C THR A 344 -6.40 9.48 37.63
N LEU A 345 -6.54 9.24 36.32
CA LEU A 345 -5.66 9.82 35.29
C LEU A 345 -5.60 11.36 35.40
N GLU A 346 -4.39 11.90 35.50
CA GLU A 346 -4.12 13.32 35.66
C GLU A 346 -3.39 13.89 34.43
N PHE A 347 -3.88 15.02 33.93
CA PHE A 347 -3.25 15.84 32.92
C PHE A 347 -2.62 17.06 33.60
N ILE A 348 -1.29 17.12 33.63
CA ILE A 348 -0.57 18.11 34.43
C ILE A 348 0.05 19.16 33.51
N ASN A 349 -0.24 20.43 33.81
CA ASN A 349 0.19 21.61 33.03
C ASN A 349 -0.30 21.66 31.58
N TYR A 350 -1.35 20.91 31.24
CA TYR A 350 -1.97 20.92 29.90
C TYR A 350 -2.56 22.28 29.49
N ASP A 351 -2.81 23.14 30.47
CA ASP A 351 -3.32 24.49 30.33
C ASP A 351 -2.24 25.56 30.15
N GLN A 352 -0.98 25.17 30.21
CA GLN A 352 0.12 26.07 29.87
C GLN A 352 0.17 26.31 28.36
N THR A 353 0.43 27.56 27.98
CA THR A 353 0.73 27.88 26.59
C THR A 353 2.00 27.17 26.16
N ILE A 354 1.91 26.45 25.04
CA ILE A 354 3.05 25.73 24.47
C ILE A 354 3.62 26.47 23.26
N ASN A 355 4.94 26.36 23.16
CA ASN A 355 5.69 26.68 21.96
C ASN A 355 6.18 25.35 21.38
N GLY A 356 6.22 25.26 20.06
CA GLY A 356 6.64 24.05 19.38
C GLY A 356 7.12 24.30 17.97
N ILE A 357 7.41 23.21 17.28
CA ILE A 357 7.76 23.22 15.86
C ILE A 357 6.71 22.38 15.15
N ILE A 358 5.86 23.03 14.35
CA ILE A 358 4.97 22.32 13.43
C ILE A 358 5.75 21.98 12.17
N LYS A 359 5.61 20.73 11.71
CA LYS A 359 6.29 20.21 10.53
C LYS A 359 5.41 19.26 9.74
N ASN A 360 5.62 19.23 8.45
CA ASN A 360 5.16 18.16 7.59
C ASN A 360 6.31 17.18 7.41
N ASN A 361 6.22 15.99 8.00
CA ASN A 361 7.27 14.97 7.91
C ASN A 361 7.14 14.08 6.64
N GLY A 362 6.24 14.42 5.73
CA GLY A 362 5.91 13.64 4.55
C GLY A 362 4.76 12.66 4.75
N HIS A 363 4.40 12.34 6.00
CA HIS A 363 3.33 11.39 6.33
C HIS A 363 2.21 12.02 7.16
N THR A 364 2.51 13.08 7.92
CA THR A 364 1.54 13.77 8.76
C THR A 364 1.99 15.20 9.06
N ILE A 365 1.07 15.98 9.62
CA ILE A 365 1.37 17.19 10.37
C ILE A 365 1.69 16.79 11.81
N GLN A 366 2.93 17.01 12.20
CA GLN A 366 3.43 16.78 13.55
C GLN A 366 3.81 18.12 14.19
N VAL A 367 3.58 18.24 15.49
CA VAL A 367 4.07 19.33 16.32
C VAL A 367 4.97 18.78 17.41
N ASP A 368 6.25 19.13 17.36
CA ASP A 368 7.19 18.84 18.44
C ASP A 368 6.98 19.87 19.56
N VAL A 369 6.76 19.41 20.79
CA VAL A 369 6.46 20.28 21.93
C VAL A 369 7.75 20.60 22.69
N ASN A 370 8.08 21.89 22.77
CA ASN A 370 9.26 22.38 23.49
C ASN A 370 8.86 22.77 24.92
N ASN A 371 8.43 21.81 25.75
CA ASN A 371 8.12 22.06 27.16
C ASN A 371 8.47 20.87 28.04
N ASP A 372 9.30 21.11 29.06
CA ASP A 372 9.80 20.06 29.92
C ASP A 372 8.86 19.64 31.06
N ASN A 373 7.79 20.40 31.29
CA ASN A 373 6.95 20.31 32.48
C ASN A 373 5.50 19.87 32.20
N ILE A 374 5.19 19.39 31.00
CA ILE A 374 3.85 18.89 30.64
C ILE A 374 3.88 17.37 30.60
N TYR A 375 3.02 16.74 31.39
CA TYR A 375 3.00 15.29 31.55
C TYR A 375 1.62 14.75 31.92
N ILE A 376 1.42 13.46 31.69
CA ILE A 376 0.32 12.68 32.24
C ILE A 376 0.82 11.76 33.36
N HIS A 377 -0.03 11.48 34.34
CA HIS A 377 0.29 10.65 35.50
C HIS A 377 -0.94 9.90 36.00
N LYS A 378 -0.73 8.82 36.76
CA LYS A 378 -1.78 7.92 37.31
C LYS A 378 -2.63 7.27 36.21
N GLY A 379 -3.78 6.70 36.56
CA GLY A 379 -4.62 5.98 35.61
C GLY A 379 -3.93 4.76 35.02
N ASP A 380 -3.43 3.85 35.86
CA ASP A 380 -2.65 2.65 35.48
C ASP A 380 -1.30 2.95 34.80
N LEU A 381 -0.79 4.19 34.89
CA LEU A 381 0.54 4.57 34.43
C LEU A 381 1.57 4.49 35.58
N VAL A 382 2.69 3.83 35.32
CA VAL A 382 3.81 3.72 36.27
C VAL A 382 4.78 4.88 36.06
N GLY A 383 4.68 5.90 36.90
CA GLY A 383 5.52 7.11 36.82
C GLY A 383 4.87 8.24 36.02
N ARG A 384 5.66 9.25 35.66
CA ARG A 384 5.20 10.40 34.86
C ARG A 384 5.60 10.21 33.40
N PHE A 385 4.67 10.50 32.51
CA PHE A 385 4.87 10.41 31.07
C PHE A 385 4.85 11.82 30.49
N LYS A 386 6.00 12.28 30.04
CA LYS A 386 6.24 13.62 29.54
C LYS A 386 5.84 13.74 28.07
N VAL A 387 5.18 14.84 27.70
CA VAL A 387 4.80 15.07 26.30
C VAL A 387 6.05 15.22 25.42
N ALA A 388 6.01 14.64 24.23
CA ALA A 388 7.05 14.83 23.22
C ALA A 388 6.51 15.56 21.99
N GLN A 389 5.43 15.05 21.44
CA GLN A 389 4.85 15.56 20.20
C GLN A 389 3.36 15.22 20.13
N PHE A 390 2.66 15.89 19.22
CA PHE A 390 1.37 15.40 18.74
C PHE A 390 1.28 15.45 17.22
N HIS A 391 0.41 14.64 16.64
CA HIS A 391 0.21 14.56 15.19
C HIS A 391 -1.21 14.14 14.83
N PHE A 392 -1.54 14.25 13.54
CA PHE A 392 -2.89 14.11 13.02
C PHE A 392 -3.01 13.01 11.98
N HIS A 393 -4.12 12.28 12.02
CA HIS A 393 -4.50 11.32 10.99
C HIS A 393 -5.81 11.76 10.34
N TRP A 394 -5.86 11.79 9.02
CA TRP A 394 -7.02 12.18 8.24
C TRP A 394 -7.17 11.29 7.02
N GLY A 395 -8.38 11.30 6.46
CA GLY A 395 -8.68 10.61 5.21
C GLY A 395 -9.13 11.58 4.13
N ARG A 396 -9.44 11.02 2.96
CA ARG A 396 -9.80 11.79 1.76
C ARG A 396 -11.14 12.50 1.88
N ASN A 397 -12.04 11.98 2.69
CA ASN A 397 -13.40 12.49 2.88
C ASN A 397 -13.82 12.42 4.35
N ASN A 398 -15.02 12.93 4.66
CA ASN A 398 -15.46 13.12 6.05
C ASN A 398 -15.91 11.83 6.76
N ASN A 399 -15.86 10.69 6.07
CA ASN A 399 -16.30 9.40 6.60
C ASN A 399 -15.13 8.51 7.04
N GLU A 400 -13.89 9.00 6.92
CA GLU A 400 -12.67 8.26 7.23
C GLU A 400 -11.52 9.20 7.62
N GLY A 401 -10.53 8.65 8.33
CA GLY A 401 -9.32 9.39 8.72
C GLY A 401 -8.75 8.99 10.07
N SER A 402 -9.60 8.52 10.98
CA SER A 402 -9.15 7.96 12.24
C SER A 402 -8.47 6.60 12.05
N GLU A 403 -7.36 6.41 12.75
CA GLU A 403 -6.67 5.13 12.86
C GLU A 403 -7.52 4.15 13.69
N HIS A 404 -7.97 4.60 14.86
CA HIS A 404 -8.89 3.83 15.70
C HIS A 404 -10.32 3.99 15.20
N THR A 405 -11.09 2.91 15.30
CA THR A 405 -12.54 2.95 15.13
C THR A 405 -13.23 2.73 16.48
N HIS A 406 -14.50 3.10 16.57
CA HIS A 406 -15.34 2.77 17.72
C HIS A 406 -16.54 1.96 17.25
N ASN A 407 -16.61 0.68 17.60
CA ASN A 407 -17.65 -0.24 17.16
C ASN A 407 -17.84 -0.23 15.62
N GLY A 408 -16.73 -0.29 14.89
CA GLY A 408 -16.65 -0.22 13.44
C GLY A 408 -16.82 1.18 12.83
N ARG A 409 -17.16 2.20 13.63
CA ARG A 409 -17.31 3.58 13.15
C ARG A 409 -15.93 4.25 12.98
N LYS A 410 -15.68 4.77 11.79
CA LYS A 410 -14.56 5.68 11.49
C LYS A 410 -14.95 7.14 11.73
N TYR A 411 -13.94 7.96 12.03
CA TYR A 411 -14.05 9.40 12.20
C TYR A 411 -13.20 10.14 11.16
N PRO A 412 -13.55 11.38 10.78
CA PRO A 412 -12.84 12.17 9.76
C PRO A 412 -11.38 12.54 10.09
N LEU A 413 -11.05 12.61 11.37
CA LEU A 413 -9.73 13.03 11.87
C LEU A 413 -9.49 12.40 13.25
N GLU A 414 -8.22 12.11 13.54
CA GLU A 414 -7.77 11.68 14.86
C GLU A 414 -6.47 12.41 15.25
N LEU A 415 -6.39 12.86 16.51
CA LEU A 415 -5.21 13.47 17.10
C LEU A 415 -4.55 12.47 18.04
N HIS A 416 -3.24 12.27 17.90
CA HIS A 416 -2.41 11.51 18.84
C HIS A 416 -1.47 12.44 19.57
N ILE A 417 -1.53 12.44 20.91
CA ILE A 417 -0.56 13.13 21.76
C ILE A 417 0.37 12.08 22.38
N VAL A 418 1.64 12.11 21.97
CA VAL A 418 2.64 11.12 22.35
C VAL A 418 3.41 11.59 23.58
N HIS A 419 3.46 10.71 24.57
CA HIS A 419 4.22 10.89 25.79
C HIS A 419 5.23 9.77 25.97
N TYR A 420 6.31 10.06 26.69
CA TYR A 420 7.31 9.08 27.07
C TYR A 420 7.56 9.08 28.56
N ASN A 421 7.84 7.90 29.13
CA ASN A 421 8.16 7.74 30.53
C ASN A 421 9.47 8.49 30.85
N GLU A 422 9.39 9.48 31.74
CA GLU A 422 10.49 10.40 32.03
C GLU A 422 11.72 9.70 32.62
N SER A 423 11.53 8.53 33.24
CA SER A 423 12.61 7.74 33.85
C SER A 423 13.68 7.29 32.84
N TYR A 424 13.34 7.19 31.55
CA TYR A 424 14.28 6.85 30.47
C TYR A 424 15.07 8.06 29.95
N GLY A 425 14.72 9.28 30.36
CA GLY A 425 15.42 10.52 30.05
C GLY A 425 15.22 11.07 28.63
N SER A 426 14.77 10.27 27.66
CA SER A 426 14.42 10.75 26.31
C SER A 426 13.40 9.87 25.60
N LEU A 427 12.65 10.46 24.66
CA LEU A 427 11.72 9.73 23.78
C LEU A 427 12.42 8.57 23.06
N ALA A 428 13.62 8.82 22.51
CA ALA A 428 14.36 7.81 21.75
C ALA A 428 14.72 6.57 22.58
N LYS A 429 15.08 6.75 23.85
CA LYS A 429 15.35 5.62 24.76
C LYS A 429 14.06 4.93 25.17
N ALA A 430 13.03 5.71 25.52
CA ALA A 430 11.75 5.19 25.95
C ALA A 430 11.04 4.37 24.86
N ALA A 431 11.15 4.76 23.58
CA ALA A 431 10.50 4.08 22.46
C ALA A 431 10.92 2.60 22.28
N GLY A 432 12.06 2.19 22.86
CA GLY A 432 12.52 0.80 22.88
C GLY A 432 12.10 0.00 24.12
N MET A 433 11.33 0.59 25.04
CA MET A 433 11.00 0.01 26.34
C MET A 433 9.49 -0.27 26.45
N PHE A 434 9.11 -1.42 27.02
CA PHE A 434 7.72 -1.91 27.11
C PHE A 434 6.73 -0.95 27.79
N ASP A 435 7.20 -0.16 28.76
CA ASP A 435 6.46 0.84 29.52
C ASP A 435 6.92 2.27 29.17
N GLY A 436 7.57 2.43 28.01
CA GLY A 436 8.23 3.66 27.62
C GLY A 436 7.32 4.69 27.00
N LEU A 437 6.25 4.28 26.31
CA LEU A 437 5.36 5.20 25.58
C LEU A 437 3.91 5.13 26.06
N ALA A 438 3.28 6.29 26.17
CA ALA A 438 1.84 6.42 26.36
C ALA A 438 1.28 7.41 25.33
N VAL A 439 0.21 7.04 24.65
CA VAL A 439 -0.43 7.88 23.62
C VAL A 439 -1.88 8.14 23.99
N VAL A 440 -2.28 9.40 23.95
CA VAL A 440 -3.67 9.82 24.15
C VAL A 440 -4.27 10.18 22.81
N GLY A 441 -5.34 9.47 22.41
CA GLY A 441 -6.02 9.63 21.13
C GLY A 441 -7.37 10.33 21.27
N PHE A 442 -7.68 11.21 20.33
CA PHE A 442 -8.94 11.97 20.27
C PHE A 442 -9.57 11.86 18.88
N TRP A 443 -10.81 11.39 18.81
CA TRP A 443 -11.60 11.40 17.58
C TRP A 443 -12.20 12.78 17.31
N PHE A 444 -12.38 13.11 16.03
CA PHE A 444 -13.04 14.34 15.61
C PHE A 444 -14.34 14.07 14.89
N GLU A 445 -15.26 15.03 14.96
CA GLU A 445 -16.47 15.04 14.14
C GLU A 445 -16.61 16.39 13.42
N ILE A 446 -17.18 16.34 12.22
CA ILE A 446 -17.54 17.56 11.50
C ILE A 446 -18.58 18.32 12.33
N GLY A 447 -18.31 19.60 12.58
CA GLY A 447 -19.17 20.48 13.36
C GLY A 447 -18.88 21.95 13.07
N ALA A 448 -19.12 22.79 14.08
CA ALA A 448 -18.75 24.19 14.03
C ALA A 448 -17.23 24.36 13.93
N GLU A 449 -16.80 25.51 13.40
CA GLU A 449 -15.39 25.89 13.41
C GLU A 449 -14.84 25.92 14.83
N ASN A 450 -13.70 25.29 15.03
CA ASN A 450 -13.03 25.22 16.32
C ASN A 450 -11.84 26.18 16.33
N THR A 451 -12.03 27.34 16.93
CA THR A 451 -11.03 28.42 16.96
C THR A 451 -9.78 28.06 17.77
N ASN A 452 -9.82 27.03 18.62
CA ASN A 452 -8.62 26.54 19.31
C ASN A 452 -7.60 25.93 18.35
N TYR A 453 -8.04 25.51 17.16
CA TYR A 453 -7.16 25.00 16.11
C TYR A 453 -6.63 26.08 15.16
N SER A 454 -7.05 27.35 15.30
CA SER A 454 -6.61 28.43 14.42
C SER A 454 -5.09 28.58 14.31
N PRO A 455 -4.29 28.44 15.39
CA PRO A 455 -2.83 28.47 15.28
C PRO A 455 -2.27 27.35 14.38
N ILE A 456 -2.85 26.15 14.43
CA ILE A 456 -2.44 25.01 13.60
C ILE A 456 -2.89 25.25 12.16
N ILE A 457 -4.17 25.54 11.94
CA ILE A 457 -4.75 25.72 10.59
C ILE A 457 -4.07 26.85 9.82
N SER A 458 -3.79 27.99 10.47
CA SER A 458 -3.08 29.11 9.83
C SER A 458 -1.61 28.81 9.54
N SER A 459 -1.03 27.80 10.18
CA SER A 459 0.35 27.36 9.93
C SER A 459 0.47 26.39 8.76
N LEU A 460 -0.60 25.67 8.39
CA LEU A 460 -0.56 24.61 7.38
C LEU A 460 -0.03 25.07 6.01
N PRO A 461 -0.41 26.25 5.48
CA PRO A 461 0.13 26.72 4.19
C PRO A 461 1.66 26.88 4.20
N ASP A 462 2.24 27.29 5.33
CA ASP A 462 3.69 27.51 5.47
C ASP A 462 4.48 26.19 5.58
N VAL A 463 3.81 25.09 5.94
CA VAL A 463 4.42 23.75 6.06
C VAL A 463 3.87 22.78 5.02
N LYS A 464 3.29 23.27 3.92
CA LYS A 464 2.57 22.47 2.92
C LYS A 464 3.36 21.27 2.38
N PHE A 465 4.67 21.43 2.17
CA PHE A 465 5.53 20.42 1.55
C PHE A 465 6.26 19.55 2.58
N LYS A 466 6.63 18.33 2.18
CA LYS A 466 7.46 17.44 3.00
C LYS A 466 8.75 18.13 3.43
N ASP A 467 9.14 17.87 4.68
CA ASP A 467 10.29 18.41 5.40
C ASP A 467 10.19 19.90 5.76
N ALA A 468 9.12 20.60 5.34
CA ALA A 468 8.87 21.97 5.78
C ALA A 468 8.49 22.01 7.26
N ASN A 469 8.99 23.03 7.96
CA ASN A 469 8.72 23.24 9.38
C ASN A 469 8.75 24.73 9.74
N ARG A 470 8.07 25.10 10.83
CA ARG A 470 8.10 26.44 11.42
C ARG A 470 7.81 26.42 12.90
N GLY A 471 8.21 27.47 13.60
CA GLY A 471 7.80 27.71 14.99
C GLY A 471 6.29 27.98 15.06
N ILE A 472 5.64 27.44 16.09
CA ILE A 472 4.22 27.66 16.39
C ILE A 472 4.04 27.94 17.88
N THR A 473 3.14 28.87 18.21
CA THR A 473 2.87 29.32 19.58
C THR A 473 1.38 29.64 19.74
N GLY A 474 0.92 29.88 20.97
CA GLY A 474 -0.39 30.50 21.22
C GLY A 474 -1.56 29.51 21.33
N PHE A 475 -1.29 28.30 21.81
CA PHE A 475 -2.32 27.31 22.13
C PHE A 475 -1.89 26.49 23.36
N THR A 476 -2.83 25.75 23.95
CA THR A 476 -2.59 24.83 25.06
C THR A 476 -3.05 23.43 24.64
N LEU A 477 -2.48 22.37 25.22
CA LEU A 477 -2.96 21.00 24.92
C LEU A 477 -4.40 20.81 25.41
N ARG A 478 -4.78 21.47 26.51
CA ARG A 478 -6.16 21.48 27.00
C ARG A 478 -7.13 22.02 25.96
N ASP A 479 -6.77 23.10 25.26
CA ASP A 479 -7.67 23.73 24.28
C ASP A 479 -7.83 22.88 23.01
N LEU A 480 -6.80 22.12 22.63
CA LEU A 480 -6.87 21.16 21.54
C LEU A 480 -7.69 19.91 21.91
N SER A 481 -7.55 19.43 23.15
CA SER A 481 -8.12 18.15 23.60
C SER A 481 -9.51 18.24 24.23
N PHE A 482 -9.85 19.35 24.90
CA PHE A 482 -10.98 19.46 25.82
C PHE A 482 -11.76 20.79 25.72
N PRO A 483 -12.14 21.27 24.51
CA PRO A 483 -12.68 22.62 24.34
C PRO A 483 -13.98 22.90 25.13
N ASP A 484 -14.81 21.89 25.40
CA ASP A 484 -16.13 22.06 26.03
C ASP A 484 -16.20 21.65 27.52
N LEU A 485 -15.09 21.24 28.13
CA LEU A 485 -15.09 20.74 29.51
C LEU A 485 -14.81 21.87 30.51
N LYS A 486 -15.88 22.59 30.88
CA LYS A 486 -15.92 23.32 32.14
C LYS A 486 -15.83 22.28 33.26
N SER A 487 -14.80 22.40 34.10
CA SER A 487 -14.55 21.58 35.31
C SER A 487 -15.85 21.02 35.90
N SER A 488 -16.08 19.71 35.78
CA SER A 488 -17.26 19.09 36.38
C SER A 488 -17.11 19.19 37.91
N SER A 489 -18.16 19.66 38.58
CA SER A 489 -18.24 19.76 40.04
C SER A 489 -18.34 18.39 40.75
N GLN A 490 -18.06 17.29 40.04
CA GLN A 490 -18.21 15.91 40.52
C GLN A 490 -16.91 15.10 40.56
N GLY A 491 -15.74 15.73 40.33
CA GLY A 491 -14.44 15.08 40.58
C GLY A 491 -14.03 13.99 39.58
N ARG A 492 -14.80 13.75 38.51
CA ARG A 492 -14.39 12.95 37.34
C ARG A 492 -14.33 13.86 36.11
N ALA A 493 -13.15 13.97 35.50
CA ALA A 493 -12.96 14.92 34.40
C ALA A 493 -13.17 14.28 33.02
N TYR A 494 -12.86 12.98 32.82
CA TYR A 494 -12.89 12.37 31.49
C TYR A 494 -13.14 10.84 31.49
N ASP A 495 -13.97 10.37 30.55
CA ASP A 495 -14.14 8.95 30.25
C ASP A 495 -13.22 8.52 29.10
N PHE A 496 -12.57 7.37 29.24
CA PHE A 496 -11.62 6.86 28.25
C PHE A 496 -11.49 5.34 28.28
N PHE A 497 -10.98 4.79 27.18
CA PHE A 497 -10.58 3.41 27.06
C PHE A 497 -9.05 3.28 27.14
N ARG A 498 -8.57 2.25 27.85
CA ARG A 498 -7.14 1.93 28.02
C ARG A 498 -6.83 0.55 27.47
N TYR A 499 -5.76 0.42 26.68
CA TYR A 499 -5.26 -0.87 26.24
C TYR A 499 -3.76 -0.84 25.90
N ASP A 500 -3.10 -2.00 25.96
CA ASP A 500 -1.71 -2.16 25.51
C ASP A 500 -1.67 -2.47 24.02
N GLY A 501 -0.87 -1.70 23.28
CA GLY A 501 -0.81 -1.74 21.83
C GLY A 501 0.57 -1.47 21.26
N GLY A 502 0.61 -1.26 19.95
CA GLY A 502 1.82 -0.96 19.21
C GLY A 502 1.86 0.45 18.66
N LEU A 503 2.99 0.81 18.05
CA LEU A 503 3.05 1.96 17.16
C LEU A 503 2.18 1.72 15.91
N THR A 504 1.57 2.78 15.40
CA THR A 504 0.77 2.78 14.16
C THR A 504 1.59 3.16 12.92
N THR A 505 2.91 3.25 13.09
CA THR A 505 3.93 3.52 12.06
C THR A 505 4.93 2.37 12.00
N PRO A 506 5.77 2.29 10.94
CA PRO A 506 6.76 1.23 10.81
C PRO A 506 7.69 1.12 12.01
N GLY A 507 8.16 -0.11 12.25
CA GLY A 507 8.76 -0.50 13.53
C GLY A 507 7.72 -1.11 14.47
N CYS A 508 6.47 -0.64 14.46
CA CYS A 508 5.30 -1.35 15.02
C CYS A 508 5.48 -1.92 16.44
N ASN A 509 6.37 -1.31 17.24
CA ASN A 509 6.78 -1.87 18.52
C ASN A 509 5.59 -1.93 19.48
N GLU A 510 5.35 -3.09 20.08
CA GLU A 510 4.19 -3.41 20.94
C GLU A 510 4.37 -2.90 22.38
N HIS A 511 4.73 -1.63 22.50
CA HIS A 511 5.19 -0.99 23.73
C HIS A 511 4.45 0.32 24.02
N VAL A 512 3.22 0.47 23.52
CA VAL A 512 2.44 1.70 23.64
C VAL A 512 1.23 1.48 24.53
N ILE A 513 1.13 2.29 25.57
CA ILE A 513 -0.05 2.36 26.44
C ILE A 513 -1.03 3.36 25.82
N TRP A 514 -2.10 2.86 25.20
CA TRP A 514 -3.08 3.69 24.50
C TRP A 514 -4.21 4.15 25.41
N THR A 515 -4.55 5.43 25.33
CA THR A 515 -5.68 6.06 26.04
C THR A 515 -6.59 6.74 25.02
N MET A 516 -7.71 6.11 24.68
CA MET A 516 -8.67 6.64 23.70
C MET A 516 -9.81 7.36 24.42
N MET A 517 -9.91 8.67 24.22
CA MET A 517 -10.93 9.50 24.85
C MET A 517 -12.29 9.27 24.19
N THR A 518 -13.37 9.21 24.98
CA THR A 518 -14.72 8.95 24.45
C THR A 518 -15.36 10.16 23.78
N ASN A 519 -15.03 11.37 24.25
CA ASN A 519 -15.56 12.62 23.71
C ASN A 519 -14.89 12.98 22.39
N THR A 520 -15.71 13.38 21.42
CA THR A 520 -15.24 13.84 20.11
C THR A 520 -14.93 15.33 20.12
N VAL A 521 -13.89 15.73 19.39
CA VAL A 521 -13.54 17.13 19.15
C VAL A 521 -14.26 17.62 17.89
N LYS A 522 -14.84 18.82 17.92
CA LYS A 522 -15.45 19.41 16.72
C LYS A 522 -14.40 20.10 15.86
N ILE A 523 -14.53 19.98 14.54
CA ILE A 523 -13.75 20.69 13.53
C ILE A 523 -14.67 21.02 12.34
N SER A 524 -14.52 22.20 11.73
CA SER A 524 -15.30 22.50 10.53
C SER A 524 -14.76 21.77 9.31
N ASN A 525 -15.61 21.64 8.29
CA ASN A 525 -15.21 21.06 7.01
C ASN A 525 -14.05 21.85 6.37
N SER A 526 -14.06 23.19 6.45
CA SER A 526 -12.99 24.03 5.90
C SER A 526 -11.66 23.81 6.61
N GLN A 527 -11.68 23.67 7.93
CA GLN A 527 -10.47 23.36 8.72
C GLN A 527 -9.92 21.97 8.35
N LEU A 528 -10.77 20.96 8.17
CA LEU A 528 -10.32 19.63 7.76
C LEU A 528 -9.77 19.61 6.33
N VAL A 529 -10.36 20.36 5.41
CA VAL A 529 -9.84 20.51 4.04
C VAL A 529 -8.42 21.06 4.04
N ALA A 530 -8.06 21.94 4.99
CA ALA A 530 -6.69 22.45 5.09
C ALA A 530 -5.65 21.35 5.36
N PHE A 531 -5.99 20.29 6.14
CA PHE A 531 -5.13 19.12 6.31
C PHE A 531 -5.00 18.29 5.03
N ARG A 532 -6.05 18.20 4.23
CA ARG A 532 -6.06 17.44 2.96
C ARG A 532 -5.23 18.10 1.85
N GLU A 533 -4.82 19.36 2.04
CA GLU A 533 -3.94 20.07 1.10
C GLU A 533 -2.45 19.84 1.37
N MET A 534 -2.10 19.10 2.42
CA MET A 534 -0.72 18.77 2.77
C MET A 534 -0.12 17.77 1.78
N LEU A 535 1.18 17.88 1.50
CA LEU A 535 1.86 17.11 0.45
C LEU A 535 2.96 16.20 1.01
N HIS A 536 3.07 14.97 0.49
CA HIS A 536 4.16 14.04 0.85
C HIS A 536 5.45 14.27 0.03
N VAL A 537 5.46 15.23 -0.89
CA VAL A 537 6.60 15.59 -1.73
C VAL A 537 7.28 16.89 -1.28
N LYS A 538 8.56 17.03 -1.62
CA LYS A 538 9.34 18.26 -1.42
C LYS A 538 8.94 19.33 -2.43
N ASP A 539 9.14 20.59 -2.06
CA ASP A 539 9.00 21.70 -3.01
C ASP A 539 10.15 21.66 -4.02
N THR A 540 9.81 21.34 -5.26
CA THR A 540 10.75 21.23 -6.39
C THR A 540 10.39 22.22 -7.50
N GLY A 541 9.38 23.07 -7.29
CA GLY A 541 8.84 23.98 -8.31
C GLY A 541 8.12 23.30 -9.49
N ARG A 542 7.95 21.96 -9.47
CA ARG A 542 7.20 21.24 -10.50
C ARG A 542 5.69 21.44 -10.34
N THR A 543 4.94 21.19 -11.42
CA THR A 543 3.48 21.12 -11.37
C THR A 543 3.05 20.02 -10.39
N LEU A 544 2.20 20.41 -9.45
CA LEU A 544 1.64 19.50 -8.45
C LEU A 544 0.39 18.81 -8.99
N VAL A 545 0.21 17.56 -8.60
CA VAL A 545 -0.93 16.70 -8.97
C VAL A 545 -1.58 16.14 -7.72
N GLU A 546 -2.81 15.61 -7.84
CA GLU A 546 -3.57 15.13 -6.67
C GLU A 546 -2.82 14.03 -5.91
N LYS A 547 -2.04 13.19 -6.62
CA LYS A 547 -1.20 12.15 -6.03
C LYS A 547 -0.07 12.66 -5.14
N ASP A 548 0.25 13.96 -5.19
CA ASP A 548 1.27 14.56 -4.34
C ASP A 548 0.75 14.86 -2.93
N LYS A 549 -0.57 14.80 -2.72
CA LYS A 549 -1.20 15.04 -1.42
C LYS A 549 -1.01 13.86 -0.50
N ILE A 550 -1.01 14.12 0.80
CA ILE A 550 -1.18 13.09 1.82
C ILE A 550 -2.64 12.65 1.80
N GLY A 551 -2.96 11.65 0.97
CA GLY A 551 -4.31 11.18 0.71
C GLY A 551 -4.91 10.37 1.86
N LEU A 552 -4.22 9.33 2.30
CA LEU A 552 -4.55 8.51 3.46
C LEU A 552 -3.31 8.38 4.31
N ASN A 553 -3.37 8.83 5.57
CA ASN A 553 -2.25 8.66 6.49
C ASN A 553 -2.60 7.90 7.76
N TYR A 554 -3.52 6.95 7.66
CA TYR A 554 -3.95 6.11 8.78
C TYR A 554 -3.71 4.64 8.47
N ARG A 555 -3.31 3.88 9.49
CA ARG A 555 -3.17 2.43 9.42
C ARG A 555 -4.55 1.76 9.61
N PRO A 556 -4.89 0.70 8.85
CA PRO A 556 -6.08 -0.11 9.11
C PRO A 556 -6.08 -0.72 10.53
N THR A 557 -7.27 -0.92 11.10
CA THR A 557 -7.41 -1.55 12.41
C THR A 557 -6.88 -2.98 12.43
N GLN A 558 -6.19 -3.30 13.51
CA GLN A 558 -5.52 -4.56 13.75
C GLN A 558 -6.39 -5.42 14.68
N PRO A 559 -6.31 -6.76 14.57
CA PRO A 559 -7.11 -7.63 15.42
C PRO A 559 -6.82 -7.42 16.92
N LEU A 560 -7.88 -7.41 17.73
CA LEU A 560 -7.74 -7.31 19.19
C LEU A 560 -7.15 -8.59 19.81
N TYR A 561 -7.33 -9.73 19.15
CA TYR A 561 -6.97 -11.07 19.64
C TYR A 561 -7.51 -11.32 21.06
N ASN A 562 -6.61 -11.62 22.00
CA ASN A 562 -6.93 -11.93 23.39
C ASN A 562 -6.78 -10.73 24.32
N ARG A 563 -6.47 -9.54 23.80
CA ARG A 563 -6.38 -8.32 24.60
C ARG A 563 -7.75 -7.91 25.11
N VAL A 564 -7.72 -7.24 26.26
CA VAL A 564 -8.88 -6.64 26.91
C VAL A 564 -8.71 -5.13 26.86
N VAL A 565 -9.77 -4.43 26.51
CA VAL A 565 -9.84 -2.97 26.59
C VAL A 565 -10.46 -2.62 27.93
N HIS A 566 -9.90 -1.67 28.67
CA HIS A 566 -10.42 -1.26 29.97
C HIS A 566 -11.15 0.08 29.86
N ALA A 567 -12.36 0.17 30.40
CA ALA A 567 -13.08 1.45 30.53
C ALA A 567 -12.74 2.14 31.87
N SER A 568 -12.58 3.46 31.85
CA SER A 568 -12.29 4.24 33.06
C SER A 568 -13.50 4.52 33.95
N TRP A 569 -14.70 4.10 33.54
CA TRP A 569 -15.97 4.35 34.24
C TRP A 569 -16.83 3.09 34.35
N ASN A 570 -17.76 3.10 35.31
CA ASN A 570 -18.66 1.98 35.57
C ASN A 570 -19.99 2.18 34.82
N TYR A 571 -20.10 1.58 33.64
CA TYR A 571 -21.29 1.65 32.80
C TYR A 571 -22.55 1.10 33.50
N GLU A 572 -22.46 -0.04 34.20
CA GLU A 572 -23.60 -0.65 34.88
C GLU A 572 -24.15 0.23 36.00
N ALA A 573 -23.27 0.80 36.81
CA ALA A 573 -23.66 1.72 37.89
C ALA A 573 -24.34 2.98 37.35
N GLU A 574 -23.90 3.49 36.19
CA GLU A 574 -24.47 4.68 35.56
C GLU A 574 -25.82 4.40 34.90
N VAL A 575 -25.97 3.26 34.22
CA VAL A 575 -27.27 2.84 33.64
C VAL A 575 -28.30 2.56 34.73
N ILE A 576 -27.91 1.87 35.82
CA ILE A 576 -28.79 1.64 36.97
C ILE A 576 -29.11 2.98 37.66
N GLY A 577 -28.12 3.85 37.86
CA GLY A 577 -28.28 5.18 38.45
C GLY A 577 -29.17 6.13 37.65
N ALA A 578 -29.19 6.00 36.31
CA ALA A 578 -30.04 6.78 35.41
C ALA A 578 -31.46 6.19 35.25
N ALA A 579 -31.70 4.94 35.66
CA ALA A 579 -33.01 4.32 35.57
C ALA A 579 -34.02 4.97 36.54
N PRO A 580 -35.33 5.04 36.21
CA PRO A 580 -36.35 5.54 37.12
C PRO A 580 -36.29 4.80 38.47
N LYS A 581 -36.54 5.49 39.60
CA LYS A 581 -36.45 4.91 40.96
C LYS A 581 -37.21 3.58 41.13
N ALA A 582 -38.31 3.39 40.39
CA ALA A 582 -39.07 2.14 40.38
C ALA A 582 -38.27 0.96 39.81
N VAL A 583 -37.47 1.18 38.77
CA VAL A 583 -36.59 0.19 38.14
C VAL A 583 -35.38 -0.09 39.02
N GLN A 584 -34.78 0.94 39.62
CA GLN A 584 -33.69 0.79 40.61
C GLN A 584 -34.11 -0.11 41.79
N SER A 585 -35.32 0.13 42.32
CA SER A 585 -35.86 -0.65 43.44
C SER A 585 -36.14 -2.11 43.04
N LEU A 586 -36.61 -2.35 41.82
CA LEU A 586 -36.84 -3.70 41.29
C LEU A 586 -35.54 -4.48 41.11
N VAL A 587 -34.52 -3.86 40.52
CA VAL A 587 -33.20 -4.48 40.32
C VAL A 587 -32.54 -4.82 41.65
N THR A 588 -32.64 -3.91 42.63
CA THR A 588 -32.11 -4.14 43.99
C THR A 588 -32.85 -5.29 44.69
N CYS A 589 -34.18 -5.36 44.57
CA CYS A 589 -34.97 -6.47 45.10
C CYS A 589 -34.63 -7.81 44.44
N VAL A 590 -34.42 -7.85 43.13
CA VAL A 590 -34.05 -9.07 42.39
C VAL A 590 -32.65 -9.53 42.81
N LEU A 591 -31.68 -8.63 42.94
CA LEU A 591 -30.34 -8.94 43.45
C LEU A 591 -30.35 -9.46 44.89
N LEU A 592 -31.16 -8.87 45.78
CA LEU A 592 -31.33 -9.34 47.15
C LEU A 592 -32.03 -10.70 47.22
N MET A 593 -32.99 -10.99 46.33
CA MET A 593 -33.59 -12.32 46.23
C MET A 593 -32.59 -13.37 45.73
N ILE A 594 -31.75 -13.03 44.75
CA ILE A 594 -30.71 -13.94 44.25
C ILE A 594 -29.69 -14.23 45.36
N ILE A 595 -29.26 -13.22 46.12
CA ILE A 595 -28.33 -13.39 47.25
C ILE A 595 -28.98 -14.19 48.40
N GLY A 596 -30.27 -14.00 48.66
CA GLY A 596 -31.03 -14.76 49.66
C GLY A 596 -31.21 -16.25 49.30
N VAL A 597 -31.24 -16.58 48.01
CA VAL A 597 -31.30 -17.98 47.52
C VAL A 597 -29.97 -18.71 47.66
N PHE A 598 -28.84 -17.99 47.72
CA PHE A 598 -27.51 -18.60 47.97
C PHE A 598 -27.13 -18.70 49.46
N LEU A 599 -27.93 -18.10 50.36
CA LEU A 599 -27.72 -18.13 51.81
C LEU A 599 -28.81 -18.91 52.58
N SER A 600 -29.63 -19.70 51.87
CA SER A 600 -30.62 -20.62 52.45
C SER A 600 -30.29 -22.09 52.17
#